data_AF-A0A960LWF3-F1
#
_entry.id   AF-A0A960LWF3-F1
#
_cell.length_a   1.000
_cell.length_b   1.000
_cell.length_c   1.000
_cell.angle_alpha   90.00
_cell.angle_beta   90.00
_cell.angle_gamma   90.00
#
_symmetry.space_group_name_H-M   'P 1'
#
loop_
_entity.id
_entity.type
_entity.pdbx_description
1 polymer ?
#
loop_
_entity_poly.entity_id
_entity_poly.type
_entity_poly.pdbx_seq_one_letter_code
_entity_poly.pdbx_strand_id
1 'polypeptide(L)'
;VQGPGSLWDQGWQTITRHASLLVAHQLPTLIQWPLSWAPALQSGLYVLLLLALLLLVLYFICEPTWSRFLRGLLPMLFLACFLGFYLPHPMAGESTLRYLIPFWTMAAALLFAVPLSHPNRRLRGASLALLVVWLGYHAAGVVGYSLAMRPVRERHHRAHQQLVDHARAAGLQTVVLVGDFHEISMACSLRYLARNDIRFVAAHTERDYTAYLQAEADTHVGFASASHESSLLRETLRQVGASFDWIEGEGFDLACHLSLPTRDETCLLPAAMTVRVDRILEGEAAWLVDRDLSTGCRGNPVMRGSITIELDQPRTIGAILLSGLQGSEIPDDQVLLPQTDPVHGGLPGAYALEGSLDGETYFLLHRGTAVFPVAYIDGPRLFVESGLPRQEIRFEPRPVRTLRYTPKWSKIGGASWTISEIFVFEDLGPLEPDWLAEVDGLAETLANHQDTATIGDRWISAQLAEQGFAGLRPPHRHLQINNPGYRDIVPIGALNRRTALVLRASLVPELLARWDDKTGKKILTQASGNGYYRVLRLAEPMPDPSTLPWIGPTAGQLSSKE
;
A
#
# COMPACT_ATOMS: atom_id res chain seq x y z
N VAL A 1 -20.80 22.93 -27.26
CA VAL A 1 -21.73 21.84 -27.63
C VAL A 1 -21.06 21.05 -28.73
N GLN A 2 -20.44 19.91 -28.41
CA GLN A 2 -19.90 19.02 -29.43
C GLN A 2 -21.10 18.36 -30.14
N GLY A 3 -21.10 18.35 -31.47
CA GLY A 3 -22.22 17.80 -32.24
C GLY A 3 -22.40 16.30 -31.99
N PRO A 4 -23.61 15.75 -32.14
CA PRO A 4 -23.91 14.34 -31.89
C PRO A 4 -23.05 13.33 -32.69
N GLY A 5 -22.33 13.78 -33.73
CA GLY A 5 -21.33 12.97 -34.45
C GLY A 5 -20.07 12.65 -33.63
N SER A 6 -19.64 13.52 -32.70
CA SER A 6 -18.35 13.32 -32.00
C SER A 6 -18.37 12.16 -31.00
N LEU A 7 -19.52 11.88 -30.38
CA LEU A 7 -19.66 10.76 -29.44
C LEU A 7 -19.73 9.42 -30.17
N TRP A 8 -20.35 9.38 -31.34
CA TRP A 8 -20.41 8.18 -32.17
C TRP A 8 -19.03 7.83 -32.74
N ASP A 9 -18.29 8.83 -33.20
CA ASP A 9 -16.92 8.66 -33.71
C ASP A 9 -15.95 8.20 -32.61
N GLN A 10 -16.07 8.75 -31.40
CA GLN A 10 -15.29 8.32 -30.24
C GLN A 10 -15.63 6.88 -29.81
N GLY A 11 -16.91 6.51 -29.81
CA GLY A 11 -17.35 5.15 -29.52
C GLY A 11 -16.79 4.15 -30.54
N TRP A 12 -16.84 4.47 -31.83
CA TRP A 12 -16.30 3.61 -32.88
C TRP A 12 -14.77 3.48 -32.84
N GLN A 13 -14.05 4.57 -32.55
CA GLN A 13 -12.60 4.53 -32.32
C GLN A 13 -12.23 3.64 -31.13
N THR A 14 -13.02 3.71 -30.05
CA THR A 14 -12.83 2.86 -28.86
C THR A 14 -13.05 1.39 -29.19
N ILE A 15 -14.15 1.04 -29.87
CA ILE A 15 -14.47 -0.33 -30.27
C ILE A 15 -13.39 -0.91 -31.18
N THR A 16 -12.94 -0.14 -32.20
CA THR A 16 -11.91 -0.60 -33.13
C THR A 16 -10.55 -0.79 -32.46
N ARG A 17 -10.18 0.08 -31.51
CA ARG A 17 -8.98 -0.09 -30.68
C ARG A 17 -9.08 -1.33 -29.78
N HIS A 18 -10.20 -1.55 -29.11
CA HIS A 18 -10.38 -2.72 -28.25
C HIS A 18 -10.42 -4.01 -29.08
N ALA A 19 -11.04 -4.00 -30.27
CA ALA A 19 -11.04 -5.13 -31.18
C ALA A 19 -9.63 -5.47 -31.69
N SER A 20 -8.81 -4.45 -32.01
CA SER A 20 -7.42 -4.69 -32.41
C SER A 20 -6.57 -5.23 -31.26
N LEU A 21 -6.75 -4.72 -30.03
CA LEU A 21 -6.11 -5.27 -28.83
C LEU A 21 -6.50 -6.72 -28.58
N LEU A 22 -7.80 -7.03 -28.70
CA LEU A 22 -8.34 -8.38 -28.56
C LEU A 22 -7.68 -9.35 -29.55
N VAL A 23 -7.61 -8.98 -30.83
CA VAL A 23 -7.09 -9.85 -31.90
C VAL A 23 -5.56 -9.94 -31.88
N ALA A 24 -4.86 -8.82 -31.70
CA ALA A 24 -3.40 -8.77 -31.81
C ALA A 24 -2.68 -9.26 -30.54
N HIS A 25 -3.31 -9.09 -29.36
CA HIS A 25 -2.65 -9.37 -28.09
C HIS A 25 -3.39 -10.43 -27.27
N GLN A 26 -4.68 -10.26 -27.00
CA GLN A 26 -5.37 -11.10 -26.01
C GLN A 26 -5.69 -12.51 -26.52
N LEU A 27 -6.22 -12.66 -27.75
CA LEU A 27 -6.54 -13.95 -28.36
C LEU A 27 -5.31 -14.84 -28.55
N PRO A 28 -4.17 -14.36 -29.07
CA PRO A 28 -2.95 -15.16 -29.13
C PRO A 28 -2.53 -15.69 -27.77
N THR A 29 -2.59 -14.88 -26.70
CA THR A 29 -2.22 -15.34 -25.35
C THR A 29 -3.19 -16.37 -24.77
N LEU A 30 -4.49 -16.29 -25.08
CA LEU A 30 -5.47 -17.31 -24.70
C LEU A 30 -5.25 -18.64 -25.44
N ILE A 31 -4.80 -18.57 -26.70
CA ILE A 31 -4.60 -19.72 -27.58
C ILE A 31 -3.21 -20.34 -27.37
N GLN A 32 -2.17 -19.57 -27.04
CA GLN A 32 -0.79 -20.07 -26.91
C GLN A 32 -0.53 -20.83 -25.59
N TRP A 33 -1.34 -21.85 -25.30
CA TRP A 33 -1.14 -22.76 -24.18
C TRP A 33 -0.80 -24.17 -24.69
N PRO A 34 0.26 -24.84 -24.18
CA PRO A 34 1.19 -24.40 -23.12
C PRO A 34 2.34 -23.56 -23.67
N LEU A 35 2.69 -22.49 -22.97
CA LEU A 35 3.83 -21.63 -23.30
C LEU A 35 5.18 -22.37 -23.27
N SER A 36 5.26 -23.51 -22.56
CA SER A 36 6.47 -24.31 -22.42
C SER A 36 6.76 -25.27 -23.58
N TRP A 37 5.85 -25.39 -24.55
CA TRP A 37 6.01 -26.30 -25.69
C TRP A 37 6.72 -25.63 -26.86
N ALA A 38 7.38 -26.44 -27.70
CA ALA A 38 8.02 -25.95 -28.92
C ALA A 38 6.98 -25.22 -29.81
N PRO A 39 7.36 -24.16 -30.54
CA PRO A 39 6.44 -23.38 -31.36
C PRO A 39 5.62 -24.25 -32.34
N ALA A 40 6.21 -25.31 -32.89
CA ALA A 40 5.50 -26.25 -33.77
C ALA A 40 4.32 -26.97 -33.09
N LEU A 41 4.45 -27.33 -31.81
CA LEU A 41 3.36 -27.92 -31.02
C LEU A 41 2.29 -26.87 -30.66
N GLN A 42 2.69 -25.61 -30.45
CA GLN A 42 1.76 -24.50 -30.25
C GLN A 42 0.98 -24.18 -31.54
N SER A 43 1.64 -24.23 -32.70
CA SER A 43 0.99 -24.13 -34.02
C SER A 43 -0.06 -25.22 -34.25
N GLY A 44 0.12 -26.40 -33.64
CA GLY A 44 -0.86 -27.49 -33.65
C GLY A 44 -2.24 -27.08 -33.13
N LEU A 45 -2.32 -26.18 -32.15
CA LEU A 45 -3.60 -25.71 -31.62
C LEU A 45 -4.38 -24.87 -32.63
N TYR A 46 -3.69 -24.04 -33.42
CA TYR A 46 -4.32 -23.29 -34.53
C TYR A 46 -4.88 -24.25 -35.57
N VAL A 47 -4.18 -25.34 -35.87
CA VAL A 47 -4.68 -26.38 -36.78
C VAL A 47 -5.93 -27.04 -36.20
N LEU A 48 -5.93 -27.39 -34.91
CA LEU A 48 -7.11 -27.97 -34.26
C LEU A 48 -8.31 -27.00 -34.24
N LEU A 49 -8.08 -25.71 -33.99
CA LEU A 49 -9.12 -24.67 -34.05
C LEU A 49 -9.68 -24.51 -35.46
N LEU A 50 -8.82 -24.47 -36.48
CA LEU A 50 -9.25 -24.39 -37.89
C LEU A 50 -10.06 -25.62 -38.29
N LEU A 51 -9.66 -26.82 -37.85
CA LEU A 51 -10.43 -28.04 -38.08
C LEU A 51 -11.79 -28.02 -37.35
N ALA A 52 -11.85 -27.49 -36.13
CA ALA A 52 -13.09 -27.36 -35.38
C ALA A 52 -14.04 -26.36 -36.05
N LEU A 53 -13.50 -25.23 -36.51
CA LEU A 53 -14.23 -24.23 -37.28
C LEU A 53 -14.75 -24.82 -38.60
N LEU A 54 -13.93 -25.61 -39.31
CA LEU A 54 -14.35 -26.30 -40.53
C LEU A 54 -15.52 -27.25 -40.26
N LEU A 55 -15.48 -28.03 -39.17
CA LEU A 55 -16.58 -28.91 -38.78
C LEU A 55 -17.85 -28.13 -38.41
N LEU A 56 -17.71 -26.95 -37.80
CA LEU A 56 -18.82 -26.04 -37.53
C LEU A 56 -19.42 -25.47 -38.84
N VAL A 57 -18.60 -25.08 -39.81
CA VAL A 57 -19.08 -24.64 -41.14
C VAL A 57 -19.78 -25.79 -41.86
N LEU A 58 -19.21 -26.98 -41.84
CA LEU A 58 -19.82 -28.18 -42.44
C LEU A 58 -21.15 -28.55 -41.77
N TYR A 59 -21.29 -28.35 -40.45
CA TYR A 59 -22.57 -28.49 -39.77
C TYR A 59 -23.64 -27.62 -40.43
N PHE A 60 -23.37 -26.33 -40.64
CA PHE A 60 -24.36 -25.41 -41.23
C PHE A 60 -24.64 -25.69 -42.71
N ILE A 61 -23.63 -26.11 -43.49
CA ILE A 61 -23.81 -26.47 -44.90
C ILE A 61 -24.64 -27.75 -45.06
N CYS A 62 -24.42 -28.73 -44.18
CA CYS A 62 -25.07 -30.03 -44.27
C CYS A 62 -26.40 -30.12 -43.51
N GLU A 63 -26.84 -29.08 -42.80
CA GLU A 63 -28.05 -29.13 -41.97
C GLU A 63 -29.31 -28.92 -42.84
N PRO A 64 -30.15 -29.97 -43.01
CA PRO A 64 -31.31 -29.88 -43.89
C PRO A 64 -32.52 -29.19 -43.24
N THR A 65 -32.52 -28.98 -41.91
CA THR A 65 -33.68 -28.47 -41.19
C THR A 65 -33.45 -27.09 -40.59
N TRP A 66 -34.33 -26.15 -40.96
CA TRP A 66 -34.29 -24.77 -40.46
C TRP A 66 -34.32 -24.69 -38.92
N SER A 67 -35.07 -25.58 -38.25
CA SER A 67 -35.13 -25.61 -36.79
C SER A 67 -33.77 -25.92 -36.14
N ARG A 68 -33.00 -26.88 -36.67
CA ARG A 68 -31.67 -27.24 -36.13
C ARG A 68 -30.60 -26.24 -36.55
N PHE A 69 -30.73 -25.67 -37.75
CA PHE A 69 -29.93 -24.54 -38.19
C PHE A 69 -30.03 -23.39 -37.17
N LEU A 70 -31.25 -22.97 -36.83
CA LEU A 70 -31.48 -21.91 -35.85
C LEU A 70 -30.96 -22.26 -34.45
N ARG A 71 -31.10 -23.52 -34.00
CA ARG A 71 -30.56 -23.96 -32.70
C ARG A 71 -29.02 -23.91 -32.67
N GLY A 72 -28.35 -24.27 -33.76
CA GLY A 72 -26.89 -24.15 -33.88
C GLY A 72 -26.42 -22.69 -33.96
N LEU A 73 -27.25 -21.80 -34.50
CA LEU A 73 -26.96 -20.37 -34.63
C LEU A 73 -27.14 -19.60 -33.31
N LEU A 74 -28.07 -20.00 -32.45
CA LEU A 74 -28.41 -19.27 -31.21
C LEU A 74 -27.19 -18.96 -30.33
N PRO A 75 -26.26 -19.90 -30.07
CA PRO A 75 -25.09 -19.58 -29.25
C PRO A 75 -24.05 -18.70 -29.96
N MET A 76 -23.98 -18.75 -31.30
CA MET A 76 -23.14 -17.84 -32.08
C MET A 76 -23.67 -16.40 -32.00
N LEU A 77 -25.00 -16.23 -32.02
CA LEU A 77 -25.64 -14.94 -31.78
C LEU A 77 -25.35 -14.44 -30.36
N PHE A 78 -25.37 -15.32 -29.37
CA PHE A 78 -25.00 -14.95 -28.00
C PHE A 78 -23.54 -14.45 -27.92
N LEU A 79 -22.58 -15.14 -28.54
CA LEU A 79 -21.19 -14.67 -28.59
C LEU A 79 -21.04 -13.32 -29.29
N ALA A 80 -21.79 -13.11 -30.38
CA ALA A 80 -21.81 -11.83 -31.08
C ALA A 80 -22.38 -10.70 -30.20
N CYS A 81 -23.47 -10.97 -29.46
CA CYS A 81 -24.03 -10.04 -28.49
C CYS A 81 -23.04 -9.74 -27.36
N PHE A 82 -22.40 -10.77 -26.79
CA PHE A 82 -21.37 -10.59 -25.77
C PHE A 82 -20.25 -9.67 -26.26
N LEU A 83 -19.69 -9.93 -27.45
CA LEU A 83 -18.66 -9.05 -28.03
C LEU A 83 -19.18 -7.64 -28.28
N GLY A 84 -20.43 -7.50 -28.72
CA GLY A 84 -21.08 -6.21 -28.92
C GLY A 84 -21.21 -5.39 -27.64
N PHE A 85 -21.40 -6.02 -26.48
CA PHE A 85 -21.41 -5.36 -25.17
C PHE A 85 -20.01 -5.21 -24.56
N TYR A 86 -19.11 -6.16 -24.81
CA TYR A 86 -17.77 -6.20 -24.23
C TYR A 86 -16.82 -5.21 -24.88
N LEU A 87 -16.77 -5.14 -26.22
CA LEU A 87 -15.86 -4.25 -26.95
C LEU A 87 -15.99 -2.75 -26.59
N PRO A 88 -17.19 -2.19 -26.39
CA PRO A 88 -17.30 -0.79 -25.93
C PRO A 88 -17.00 -0.63 -24.43
N HIS A 89 -16.91 -1.72 -23.65
CA HIS A 89 -16.66 -1.64 -22.21
C HIS A 89 -15.19 -1.29 -21.91
N PRO A 90 -14.89 -0.45 -20.90
CA PRO A 90 -13.52 -0.05 -20.53
C PRO A 90 -12.59 -1.23 -20.26
N MET A 91 -13.10 -2.31 -19.65
CA MET A 91 -12.30 -3.52 -19.37
C MET A 91 -11.78 -4.23 -20.63
N ALA A 92 -12.35 -3.98 -21.82
CA ALA A 92 -11.79 -4.51 -23.07
C ALA A 92 -10.47 -3.80 -23.46
N GLY A 93 -10.26 -2.58 -22.97
CA GLY A 93 -9.01 -1.85 -23.08
C GLY A 93 -7.96 -2.29 -22.06
N GLU A 94 -8.36 -2.96 -20.98
CA GLU A 94 -7.43 -3.62 -20.07
C GLU A 94 -6.88 -4.88 -20.74
N SER A 95 -5.57 -5.06 -20.78
CA SER A 95 -4.90 -6.25 -21.32
C SER A 95 -5.13 -7.53 -20.46
N THR A 96 -6.10 -7.50 -19.56
CA THR A 96 -6.37 -8.54 -18.56
C THR A 96 -7.21 -9.68 -19.13
N LEU A 97 -6.61 -10.86 -19.33
CA LEU A 97 -7.25 -12.03 -19.95
C LEU A 97 -8.46 -12.60 -19.19
N ARG A 98 -8.59 -12.32 -17.88
CA ARG A 98 -9.63 -12.93 -17.03
C ARG A 98 -11.06 -12.63 -17.49
N TYR A 99 -11.28 -11.47 -18.13
CA TYR A 99 -12.60 -11.07 -18.61
C TYR A 99 -13.03 -11.79 -19.90
N LEU A 100 -12.08 -12.41 -20.62
CA LEU A 100 -12.34 -13.18 -21.82
C LEU A 100 -12.54 -14.67 -21.58
N ILE A 101 -12.29 -15.15 -20.35
CA ILE A 101 -12.48 -16.57 -20.00
C ILE A 101 -13.89 -17.06 -20.33
N PRO A 102 -14.98 -16.33 -19.98
CA PRO A 102 -16.34 -16.77 -20.33
C PRO A 102 -16.56 -16.87 -21.85
N PHE A 103 -16.12 -15.85 -22.60
CA PHE A 103 -16.20 -15.83 -24.06
C PHE A 103 -15.46 -17.01 -24.69
N TRP A 104 -14.21 -17.21 -24.30
CA TRP A 104 -13.37 -18.29 -24.82
C TRP A 104 -13.94 -19.67 -24.48
N THR A 105 -14.40 -19.86 -23.25
CA THR A 105 -15.00 -21.14 -22.80
C THR A 105 -16.25 -21.47 -23.60
N MET A 106 -17.11 -20.48 -23.84
CA MET A 106 -18.31 -20.65 -24.67
C MET A 106 -17.96 -20.92 -26.13
N ALA A 107 -17.04 -20.17 -26.72
CA ALA A 107 -16.59 -20.39 -28.09
C ALA A 107 -16.01 -21.80 -28.29
N ALA A 108 -15.14 -22.25 -27.39
CA ALA A 108 -14.60 -23.60 -27.41
C ALA A 108 -15.71 -24.65 -27.28
N ALA A 109 -16.65 -24.48 -26.33
CA ALA A 109 -17.76 -25.40 -26.17
C ALA A 109 -18.61 -25.51 -27.45
N LEU A 110 -18.85 -24.41 -28.17
CA LEU A 110 -19.65 -24.41 -29.40
C LEU A 110 -18.98 -25.08 -30.58
N LEU A 111 -17.67 -24.82 -30.76
CA LEU A 111 -16.86 -25.42 -31.81
C LEU A 111 -16.93 -26.95 -31.79
N PHE A 112 -17.09 -27.56 -30.61
CA PHE A 112 -17.20 -29.01 -30.47
C PHE A 112 -18.64 -29.50 -30.31
N ALA A 113 -19.47 -28.85 -29.49
CA ALA A 113 -20.81 -29.35 -29.13
C ALA A 113 -21.80 -29.30 -30.29
N VAL A 114 -21.76 -28.24 -31.12
CA VAL A 114 -22.70 -28.07 -32.23
C VAL A 114 -22.47 -29.17 -33.30
N PRO A 115 -21.25 -29.38 -33.83
CA PRO A 115 -20.99 -30.49 -34.77
C PRO A 115 -21.25 -31.89 -34.18
N LEU A 116 -21.01 -32.09 -32.89
CA LEU A 116 -21.29 -33.36 -32.19
C LEU A 116 -22.79 -33.70 -32.14
N SER A 117 -23.66 -32.68 -32.14
CA SER A 117 -25.12 -32.87 -32.12
C SER A 117 -25.72 -33.26 -33.47
N HIS A 118 -24.91 -33.24 -34.55
CA HIS A 118 -25.39 -33.45 -35.91
C HIS A 118 -25.86 -34.91 -36.15
N PRO A 119 -26.94 -35.13 -36.92
CA PRO A 119 -27.46 -36.49 -37.21
C PRO A 119 -26.50 -37.36 -38.04
N ASN A 120 -25.60 -36.75 -38.82
CA ASN A 120 -24.60 -37.48 -39.61
C ASN A 120 -23.54 -38.10 -38.69
N ARG A 121 -23.53 -39.44 -38.64
CA ARG A 121 -22.57 -40.22 -37.84
C ARG A 121 -21.10 -39.92 -38.15
N ARG A 122 -20.77 -39.59 -39.41
CA ARG A 122 -19.40 -39.26 -39.81
C ARG A 122 -18.95 -37.92 -39.25
N LEU A 123 -19.80 -36.88 -39.35
CA LEU A 123 -19.50 -35.56 -38.81
C LEU A 123 -19.33 -35.65 -37.29
N ARG A 124 -20.28 -36.30 -36.61
CA ARG A 124 -20.20 -36.53 -35.17
C ARG A 124 -18.95 -37.30 -34.76
N GLY A 125 -18.58 -38.34 -35.51
CA GLY A 125 -17.36 -39.12 -35.25
C GLY A 125 -16.09 -38.28 -35.41
N ALA A 126 -16.00 -37.46 -36.46
CA ALA A 126 -14.90 -36.54 -36.68
C ALA A 126 -14.80 -35.47 -35.58
N SER A 127 -15.93 -34.91 -35.16
CA SER A 127 -16.01 -33.94 -34.05
C SER A 127 -15.62 -34.54 -32.72
N LEU A 128 -16.02 -35.80 -32.45
CA LEU A 128 -15.62 -36.51 -31.24
C LEU A 128 -14.12 -36.80 -31.23
N ALA A 129 -13.57 -37.28 -32.35
CA ALA A 129 -12.14 -37.51 -32.49
C ALA A 129 -11.35 -36.21 -32.27
N LEU A 130 -11.81 -35.10 -32.87
CA LEU A 130 -11.17 -33.79 -32.71
C LEU A 130 -11.25 -33.29 -31.26
N LEU A 131 -12.39 -33.46 -30.59
CA LEU A 131 -12.54 -33.12 -29.17
C LEU A 131 -11.61 -33.97 -28.28
N VAL A 132 -11.48 -35.27 -28.55
CA VAL A 132 -10.56 -36.14 -27.80
C VAL A 132 -9.10 -35.69 -27.99
N VAL A 133 -8.70 -35.37 -29.22
CA VAL A 133 -7.36 -34.83 -29.51
C VAL A 133 -7.15 -33.48 -28.81
N TRP A 134 -8.15 -32.59 -28.85
CA TRP A 134 -8.13 -31.30 -28.16
C TRP A 134 -7.95 -31.45 -26.65
N LEU A 135 -8.78 -32.30 -26.01
CA LEU A 135 -8.69 -32.57 -24.58
C LEU A 135 -7.36 -33.23 -24.21
N GLY A 136 -6.88 -34.19 -25.01
CA GLY A 136 -5.58 -34.82 -24.83
C GLY A 136 -4.42 -33.82 -24.91
N TYR A 137 -4.48 -32.89 -25.88
CA TYR A 137 -3.53 -31.80 -26.03
C TYR A 137 -3.49 -30.91 -24.79
N HIS A 138 -4.66 -30.43 -24.32
CA HIS A 138 -4.74 -29.60 -23.12
C HIS A 138 -4.35 -30.34 -21.85
N ALA A 139 -4.76 -31.59 -21.68
CA ALA A 139 -4.39 -32.42 -20.54
C ALA A 139 -2.88 -32.67 -20.49
N ALA A 140 -2.26 -33.05 -21.61
CA ALA A 140 -0.82 -33.21 -21.71
C ALA A 140 -0.09 -31.88 -21.42
N GLY A 141 -0.66 -30.76 -21.87
CA GLY A 141 -0.15 -29.44 -21.58
C GLY A 141 -0.20 -29.05 -20.11
N VAL A 142 -1.34 -29.25 -19.45
CA VAL A 142 -1.53 -28.98 -18.01
C VAL A 142 -0.66 -29.90 -17.16
N VAL A 143 -0.59 -31.19 -17.48
CA VAL A 143 0.28 -32.15 -16.78
C VAL A 143 1.75 -31.78 -16.98
N GLY A 144 2.16 -31.49 -18.21
CA GLY A 144 3.53 -31.08 -18.52
C GLY A 144 3.93 -29.80 -17.78
N TYR A 145 3.07 -28.78 -17.79
CA TYR A 145 3.28 -27.55 -17.03
C TYR A 145 3.32 -27.81 -15.51
N SER A 146 2.42 -28.63 -14.99
CA SER A 146 2.37 -28.95 -13.56
C SER A 146 3.62 -29.71 -13.10
N LEU A 147 4.12 -30.63 -13.92
CA LEU A 147 5.38 -31.35 -13.66
C LEU A 147 6.58 -30.40 -13.76
N ALA A 148 6.62 -29.52 -14.76
CA ALA A 148 7.70 -28.54 -14.91
C ALA A 148 7.74 -27.52 -13.76
N MET A 149 6.58 -27.08 -13.27
CA MET A 149 6.46 -26.14 -12.16
C MET A 149 6.54 -26.79 -10.79
N ARG A 150 6.47 -28.13 -10.70
CA ARG A 150 6.56 -28.88 -9.44
C ARG A 150 7.78 -28.49 -8.59
N PRO A 151 9.04 -28.49 -9.09
CA PRO A 151 10.19 -28.11 -8.27
C PRO A 151 10.12 -26.67 -7.77
N VAL A 152 9.57 -25.75 -8.56
CA VAL A 152 9.37 -24.35 -8.18
C VAL A 152 8.34 -24.25 -7.06
N ARG A 153 7.18 -24.92 -7.21
CA ARG A 153 6.13 -24.98 -6.18
C ARG A 153 6.62 -25.65 -4.89
N GLU A 154 7.37 -26.73 -4.99
CA GLU A 154 7.97 -27.42 -3.84
C GLU A 154 8.99 -26.51 -3.14
N ARG A 155 9.81 -25.75 -3.89
CA ARG A 155 10.71 -24.75 -3.29
C ARG A 155 9.93 -23.63 -2.58
N HIS A 156 8.91 -23.05 -3.22
CA HIS A 156 8.08 -22.02 -2.57
C HIS A 156 7.35 -22.56 -1.34
N HIS A 157 6.81 -23.78 -1.40
CA HIS A 157 6.15 -24.39 -0.25
C HIS A 157 7.14 -24.64 0.89
N ARG A 158 8.35 -25.14 0.60
CA ARG A 158 9.42 -25.31 1.58
C ARG A 158 9.85 -23.97 2.20
N ALA A 159 10.03 -22.94 1.38
CA ALA A 159 10.33 -21.57 1.82
C ALA A 159 9.29 -21.04 2.83
N HIS A 160 8.02 -21.17 2.47
CA HIS A 160 6.90 -20.71 3.30
C HIS A 160 6.81 -21.51 4.60
N GLN A 161 6.97 -22.84 4.52
CA GLN A 161 6.95 -23.70 5.70
C GLN A 161 8.12 -23.37 6.64
N GLN A 162 9.33 -23.16 6.11
CA GLN A 162 10.49 -22.74 6.90
C GLN A 162 10.23 -21.41 7.61
N LEU A 163 9.65 -20.41 6.93
CA LEU A 163 9.31 -19.14 7.58
C LEU A 163 8.31 -19.33 8.73
N VAL A 164 7.27 -20.15 8.53
CA VAL A 164 6.31 -20.50 9.59
C VAL A 164 7.02 -21.20 10.77
N ASP A 165 7.92 -22.13 10.48
CA ASP A 165 8.64 -22.88 11.51
C ASP A 165 9.66 -21.99 12.25
N HIS A 166 10.34 -21.07 11.57
CA HIS A 166 11.21 -20.07 12.16
C HIS A 166 10.43 -19.12 13.07
N ALA A 167 9.28 -18.61 12.61
CA ALA A 167 8.43 -17.75 13.42
C ALA A 167 7.90 -18.48 14.67
N ARG A 168 7.53 -19.76 14.53
CA ARG A 168 7.12 -20.59 15.66
C ARG A 168 8.26 -20.84 16.65
N ALA A 169 9.46 -21.14 16.15
CA ALA A 169 10.64 -21.35 16.98
C ALA A 169 11.07 -20.08 17.73
N ALA A 170 10.87 -18.91 17.13
CA ALA A 170 11.08 -17.60 17.74
C ALA A 170 9.92 -17.16 18.66
N GLY A 171 8.87 -17.99 18.84
CA GLY A 171 7.74 -17.67 19.72
C GLY A 171 6.88 -16.49 19.25
N LEU A 172 6.93 -16.14 17.97
CA LEU A 172 6.20 -15.00 17.42
C LEU A 172 4.71 -15.36 17.25
N GLN A 173 3.84 -14.43 17.64
CA GLN A 173 2.41 -14.51 17.35
C GLN A 173 2.04 -13.76 16.06
N THR A 174 2.85 -12.77 15.68
CA THR A 174 2.63 -11.93 14.51
C THR A 174 3.92 -11.77 13.72
N VAL A 175 3.81 -11.88 12.40
CA VAL A 175 4.88 -11.58 11.44
C VAL A 175 4.34 -10.61 10.40
N VAL A 176 4.97 -9.45 10.28
CA VAL A 176 4.71 -8.46 9.23
C VAL A 176 5.61 -8.77 8.04
N LEU A 177 4.99 -8.96 6.87
CA LEU A 177 5.69 -9.09 5.60
C LEU A 177 5.96 -7.69 5.05
N VAL A 178 7.23 -7.40 4.81
CA VAL A 178 7.76 -6.17 4.23
C VAL A 178 8.19 -6.47 2.79
N GLY A 179 7.77 -5.63 1.86
CA GLY A 179 7.96 -5.79 0.42
C GLY A 179 6.79 -5.21 -0.39
N ASP A 180 6.71 -5.62 -1.65
CA ASP A 180 5.75 -5.12 -2.63
C ASP A 180 4.29 -5.61 -2.43
N PHE A 181 3.43 -5.38 -3.43
CA PHE A 181 2.02 -5.76 -3.36
C PHE A 181 1.78 -7.29 -3.30
N HIS A 182 2.75 -8.10 -3.73
CA HIS A 182 2.67 -9.56 -3.70
C HIS A 182 2.59 -10.11 -2.28
N GLU A 183 3.07 -9.36 -1.30
CA GLU A 183 3.11 -9.68 0.13
C GLU A 183 1.70 -9.87 0.69
N ILE A 184 0.68 -9.19 0.15
CA ILE A 184 -0.73 -9.38 0.57
C ILE A 184 -1.20 -10.81 0.32
N SER A 185 -0.97 -11.28 -0.91
CA SER A 185 -1.38 -12.62 -1.33
C SER A 185 -0.57 -13.68 -0.56
N MET A 186 0.68 -13.35 -0.25
CA MET A 186 1.57 -14.21 0.50
C MET A 186 1.18 -14.31 1.98
N ALA A 187 0.84 -13.20 2.64
CA ALA A 187 0.37 -13.16 4.03
C ALA A 187 -0.84 -14.07 4.23
N CYS A 188 -1.82 -14.00 3.32
CA CYS A 188 -2.99 -14.88 3.34
C CYS A 188 -2.59 -16.37 3.24
N SER A 189 -1.63 -16.69 2.36
CA SER A 189 -1.15 -18.06 2.15
C SER A 189 -0.39 -18.60 3.36
N LEU A 190 0.50 -17.78 3.95
CA LEU A 190 1.30 -18.13 5.12
C LEU A 190 0.44 -18.30 6.37
N ARG A 191 -0.55 -17.43 6.56
CA ARG A 191 -1.52 -17.57 7.65
C ARG A 191 -2.30 -18.88 7.58
N TYR A 192 -2.74 -19.28 6.38
CA TYR A 192 -3.37 -20.58 6.18
C TYR A 192 -2.43 -21.74 6.50
N LEU A 193 -1.16 -21.67 6.05
CA LEU A 193 -0.14 -22.68 6.36
C LEU A 193 0.18 -22.76 7.86
N ALA A 194 0.19 -21.62 8.54
CA ALA A 194 0.37 -21.51 9.99
C ALA A 194 -0.88 -21.92 10.79
N ARG A 195 -1.99 -22.29 10.13
CA ARG A 195 -3.27 -22.65 10.77
C ARG A 195 -3.82 -21.59 11.72
N ASN A 196 -3.52 -20.31 11.45
CA ASN A 196 -3.79 -19.18 12.33
C ASN A 196 -3.09 -19.19 13.69
N ASP A 197 -2.13 -20.10 13.94
CA ASP A 197 -1.29 -20.06 15.15
C ASP A 197 -0.37 -18.82 15.14
N ILE A 198 0.03 -18.39 13.94
CA ILE A 198 0.83 -17.19 13.69
C ILE A 198 0.08 -16.32 12.68
N ARG A 199 -0.04 -15.03 13.00
CA ARG A 199 -0.67 -14.02 12.15
C ARG A 199 0.36 -13.45 11.19
N PHE A 200 0.28 -13.84 9.93
CA PHE A 200 1.02 -13.17 8.87
C PHE A 200 0.18 -12.03 8.31
N VAL A 201 0.74 -10.82 8.30
CA VAL A 201 0.08 -9.61 7.76
C VAL A 201 1.00 -8.88 6.79
N ALA A 202 0.44 -8.24 5.77
CA ALA A 202 1.21 -7.36 4.88
C ALA A 202 1.31 -5.94 5.47
N ALA A 203 2.49 -5.31 5.38
CA ALA A 203 2.78 -4.02 6.01
C ALA A 203 1.85 -2.86 5.56
N HIS A 204 1.49 -2.79 4.28
CA HIS A 204 0.80 -1.64 3.69
C HIS A 204 -0.70 -1.87 3.40
N THR A 205 -1.13 -3.12 3.20
CA THR A 205 -2.41 -3.44 2.55
C THR A 205 -3.02 -4.76 3.02
N GLU A 206 -3.06 -4.97 4.34
CA GLU A 206 -3.77 -6.13 4.90
C GLU A 206 -5.29 -6.03 4.64
N ARG A 207 -5.88 -7.11 4.13
CA ARG A 207 -7.32 -7.19 3.83
C ARG A 207 -8.14 -7.63 5.03
N ASP A 208 -7.54 -8.39 5.93
CA ASP A 208 -8.18 -8.78 7.19
C ASP A 208 -7.93 -7.72 8.27
N TYR A 209 -8.93 -6.87 8.44
CA TYR A 209 -8.92 -5.81 9.44
C TYR A 209 -8.65 -6.30 10.87
N THR A 210 -9.14 -7.48 11.24
CA THR A 210 -8.95 -8.02 12.59
C THR A 210 -7.50 -8.46 12.78
N ALA A 211 -6.94 -9.16 11.79
CA ALA A 211 -5.54 -9.55 11.81
C ALA A 211 -4.62 -8.33 11.81
N TYR A 212 -4.95 -7.29 11.05
CA TYR A 212 -4.24 -6.02 11.07
C TYR A 212 -4.27 -5.38 12.46
N LEU A 213 -5.44 -5.18 13.08
CA LEU A 213 -5.51 -4.56 14.42
C LEU A 213 -4.75 -5.34 15.50
N GLN A 214 -4.87 -6.67 15.50
CA GLN A 214 -4.11 -7.51 16.42
C GLN A 214 -2.61 -7.41 16.13
N ALA A 215 -2.25 -7.38 14.85
CA ALA A 215 -0.88 -7.19 14.46
C ALA A 215 -0.36 -5.85 14.95
N GLU A 216 -1.14 -4.76 14.93
CA GLU A 216 -0.84 -3.40 15.42
C GLU A 216 -0.67 -3.29 16.94
N ALA A 217 -1.41 -4.10 17.69
CA ALA A 217 -1.28 -4.17 19.14
C ALA A 217 -0.09 -5.04 19.59
N ASP A 218 0.38 -5.98 18.77
CA ASP A 218 1.47 -6.89 19.15
C ASP A 218 2.83 -6.17 19.31
N THR A 219 3.37 -6.10 20.52
CA THR A 219 4.68 -5.50 20.82
C THR A 219 5.86 -6.40 20.47
N HIS A 220 5.61 -7.68 20.19
CA HIS A 220 6.64 -8.69 19.88
C HIS A 220 6.53 -9.17 18.43
N VAL A 221 6.15 -8.27 17.53
CA VAL A 221 6.04 -8.56 16.09
C VAL A 221 7.40 -8.86 15.47
N GLY A 222 7.45 -9.89 14.61
CA GLY A 222 8.59 -10.13 13.73
C GLY A 222 8.40 -9.48 12.36
N PHE A 223 9.50 -9.19 11.66
CA PHE A 223 9.47 -8.68 10.28
C PHE A 223 10.11 -9.70 9.36
N ALA A 224 9.40 -10.09 8.30
CA ALA A 224 9.95 -10.96 7.27
C ALA A 224 9.98 -10.24 5.93
N SER A 225 11.04 -10.47 5.16
CA SER A 225 11.17 -9.97 3.79
C SER A 225 11.73 -11.07 2.90
N ALA A 226 11.53 -10.93 1.59
CA ALA A 226 12.21 -11.81 0.65
C ALA A 226 13.74 -11.69 0.83
N SER A 227 14.49 -12.78 0.70
CA SER A 227 15.94 -12.79 0.98
C SER A 227 16.74 -11.83 0.09
N HIS A 228 16.22 -11.43 -1.08
CA HIS A 228 16.87 -10.45 -1.94
C HIS A 228 16.69 -8.99 -1.48
N GLU A 229 15.66 -8.71 -0.67
CA GLU A 229 15.37 -7.40 -0.09
C GLU A 229 15.83 -7.30 1.38
N SER A 230 16.29 -8.40 1.94
CA SER A 230 16.56 -8.51 3.36
C SER A 230 17.70 -7.61 3.85
N SER A 231 18.61 -7.24 2.94
CA SER A 231 19.61 -6.20 3.20
C SER A 231 18.99 -4.81 3.45
N LEU A 232 17.89 -4.45 2.77
CA LEU A 232 17.17 -3.20 3.00
C LEU A 232 16.47 -3.23 4.36
N LEU A 233 15.78 -4.33 4.68
CA LEU A 233 15.11 -4.48 5.98
C LEU A 233 16.13 -4.37 7.11
N ARG A 234 17.23 -5.14 7.03
CA ARG A 234 18.29 -5.14 8.03
C ARG A 234 18.88 -3.76 8.26
N GLU A 235 19.13 -3.01 7.19
CA GLU A 235 19.65 -1.64 7.31
C GLU A 235 18.61 -0.67 7.87
N THR A 236 17.34 -0.83 7.50
CA THR A 236 16.22 -0.05 8.05
C THR A 236 16.09 -0.25 9.55
N LEU A 237 16.13 -1.50 10.03
CA LEU A 237 16.09 -1.83 11.46
C LEU A 237 17.28 -1.20 12.22
N ARG A 238 18.49 -1.26 11.63
CA ARG A 238 19.68 -0.64 12.22
C ARG A 238 19.58 0.89 12.28
N GLN A 239 19.04 1.52 11.23
CA GLN A 239 18.87 2.97 11.17
C GLN A 239 17.98 3.50 12.30
N VAL A 240 16.90 2.80 12.63
CA VAL A 240 16.02 3.19 13.73
C VAL A 240 16.60 2.82 15.10
N GLY A 241 17.79 2.23 15.12
CA GLY A 241 18.51 1.80 16.32
C GLY A 241 18.02 0.48 16.91
N ALA A 242 17.21 -0.30 16.18
CA ALA A 242 16.67 -1.56 16.69
C ALA A 242 17.78 -2.61 16.89
N SER A 243 17.69 -3.33 18.00
CA SER A 243 18.37 -4.61 18.20
C SER A 243 17.43 -5.75 17.83
N PHE A 244 17.93 -6.78 17.17
CA PHE A 244 17.11 -7.88 16.67
C PHE A 244 17.96 -9.13 16.41
N ASP A 245 17.31 -10.29 16.52
CA ASP A 245 17.83 -11.55 16.05
C ASP A 245 17.45 -11.75 14.59
N TRP A 246 18.36 -12.33 13.81
CA TRP A 246 18.17 -12.56 12.38
C TRP A 246 18.24 -14.03 12.04
N ILE A 247 17.20 -14.54 11.39
CA ILE A 247 17.11 -15.93 10.94
C ILE A 247 17.02 -15.94 9.41
N GLU A 248 18.05 -16.49 8.78
CA GLU A 248 18.10 -16.67 7.31
C GLU A 248 17.28 -17.91 6.90
N GLY A 249 16.53 -17.81 5.81
CA GLY A 249 15.71 -18.91 5.29
C GLY A 249 15.85 -19.12 3.79
N GLU A 250 15.28 -20.22 3.26
CA GLU A 250 15.25 -20.50 1.82
C GLU A 250 14.21 -19.61 1.14
N GLY A 251 14.49 -18.31 0.97
CA GLY A 251 13.67 -17.35 0.23
C GLY A 251 13.10 -16.20 1.07
N PHE A 252 12.97 -16.40 2.38
CA PHE A 252 12.57 -15.36 3.33
C PHE A 252 13.54 -15.33 4.50
N ASP A 253 13.90 -14.12 4.91
CA ASP A 253 14.62 -13.89 6.14
C ASP A 253 13.66 -13.29 7.17
N LEU A 254 13.90 -13.57 8.45
CA LEU A 254 13.07 -13.13 9.57
C LEU A 254 13.91 -12.37 10.59
N ALA A 255 13.51 -11.13 10.88
CA ALA A 255 13.93 -10.38 12.06
C ALA A 255 12.95 -10.65 13.20
N CYS A 256 13.47 -11.01 14.37
CA CYS A 256 12.69 -11.34 15.56
C CYS A 256 13.35 -10.80 16.83
N HIS A 257 12.65 -10.91 17.97
CA HIS A 257 13.09 -10.37 19.26
C HIS A 257 13.53 -8.90 19.17
N LEU A 258 12.76 -8.10 18.42
CA LEU A 258 13.08 -6.69 18.22
C LEU A 258 13.00 -5.94 19.56
N SER A 259 14.02 -5.14 19.84
CA SER A 259 14.04 -4.19 20.95
C SER A 259 14.51 -2.83 20.47
N LEU A 260 13.74 -1.80 20.79
CA LEU A 260 13.95 -0.43 20.36
C LEU A 260 14.54 0.41 21.50
N PRO A 261 15.56 1.25 21.22
CA PRO A 261 16.06 2.19 22.21
C PRO A 261 14.98 3.23 22.47
N THR A 262 14.48 3.27 23.69
CA THR A 262 13.51 4.28 24.09
C THR A 262 14.25 5.48 24.70
N ARG A 263 13.87 6.68 24.27
CA ARG A 263 14.48 7.93 24.70
C ARG A 263 13.42 8.92 25.08
N ASP A 264 13.71 9.70 26.11
CA ASP A 264 12.96 10.90 26.40
C ASP A 264 13.45 11.98 25.43
N GLU A 265 12.52 12.66 24.80
CA GLU A 265 12.84 13.67 23.79
C GLU A 265 11.75 14.73 23.74
N THR A 266 12.09 15.89 23.19
CA THR A 266 11.13 16.96 22.95
C THR A 266 11.22 17.43 21.51
N CYS A 267 10.07 17.58 20.85
CA CYS A 267 10.02 18.13 19.50
C CYS A 267 10.30 19.63 19.55
N LEU A 268 11.24 20.08 18.72
CA LEU A 268 11.48 21.51 18.57
C LEU A 268 10.29 22.19 17.87
N LEU A 269 9.90 23.36 18.41
CA LEU A 269 8.89 24.21 17.81
C LEU A 269 9.41 24.83 16.51
N PRO A 270 8.54 25.07 15.50
CA PRO A 270 8.95 25.74 14.26
C PRO A 270 9.69 27.06 14.47
N ALA A 271 9.30 27.84 15.49
CA ALA A 271 9.95 29.11 15.82
C ALA A 271 11.44 28.98 16.24
N ALA A 272 11.88 27.79 16.65
CA ALA A 272 13.28 27.50 17.00
C ALA A 272 14.12 27.06 15.78
N MET A 273 13.53 27.05 14.57
CA MET A 273 14.13 26.49 13.37
C MET A 273 13.93 27.39 12.15
N THR A 274 14.91 27.41 11.25
CA THR A 274 14.78 27.97 9.91
C THR A 274 15.21 26.94 8.89
N VAL A 275 14.40 26.71 7.86
CA VAL A 275 14.68 25.69 6.83
C VAL A 275 15.03 26.35 5.50
N ARG A 276 16.07 25.82 4.86
CA ARG A 276 16.46 26.15 3.49
C ARG A 276 16.53 24.88 2.68
N VAL A 277 16.07 24.93 1.44
CA VAL A 277 16.15 23.79 0.53
C VAL A 277 16.86 24.23 -0.73
N ASP A 278 17.93 23.53 -1.07
CA ASP A 278 18.63 23.74 -2.32
C ASP A 278 17.87 23.01 -3.44
N ARG A 279 17.69 23.69 -4.57
CA ARG A 279 17.16 23.09 -5.81
C ARG A 279 15.76 22.48 -5.66
N ILE A 280 14.85 23.24 -5.05
CA ILE A 280 13.41 22.95 -5.03
C ILE A 280 12.88 22.87 -6.46
N LEU A 281 12.10 21.83 -6.75
CA LEU A 281 11.31 21.72 -7.98
C LEU A 281 9.94 22.37 -7.78
N GLU A 282 9.24 22.03 -6.70
CA GLU A 282 7.92 22.54 -6.33
C GLU A 282 7.84 22.81 -4.81
N GLY A 283 7.11 23.86 -4.44
CA GLY A 283 6.86 24.26 -3.05
C GLY A 283 7.85 25.24 -2.45
N GLU A 284 7.73 25.49 -1.14
CA GLU A 284 8.58 26.42 -0.40
C GLU A 284 9.25 25.73 0.79
N ALA A 285 10.49 26.15 1.11
CA ALA A 285 11.23 25.57 2.24
C ALA A 285 10.51 25.76 3.59
N ALA A 286 9.76 26.86 3.73
CA ALA A 286 8.97 27.14 4.93
C ALA A 286 7.86 26.11 5.19
N TRP A 287 7.36 25.45 4.13
CA TRP A 287 6.32 24.43 4.25
C TRP A 287 6.80 23.20 5.02
N LEU A 288 8.10 22.90 4.99
CA LEU A 288 8.66 21.78 5.74
C LEU A 288 8.52 21.91 7.26
N VAL A 289 8.19 23.09 7.78
CA VAL A 289 8.01 23.37 9.21
C VAL A 289 6.71 24.11 9.51
N ASP A 290 5.81 24.27 8.54
CA ASP A 290 4.52 24.95 8.72
C ASP A 290 3.49 24.09 9.49
N ARG A 291 3.79 22.80 9.65
CA ARG A 291 2.94 21.79 10.28
C ARG A 291 1.62 21.59 9.54
N ASP A 292 1.65 21.65 8.21
CA ASP A 292 0.55 21.29 7.33
C ASP A 292 0.94 20.15 6.37
N LEU A 293 0.51 18.92 6.66
CA LEU A 293 0.75 17.75 5.80
C LEU A 293 0.14 17.84 4.39
N SER A 294 -0.70 18.85 4.12
CA SER A 294 -1.23 19.13 2.78
C SER A 294 -0.28 19.99 1.93
N THR A 295 0.69 20.66 2.56
CA THR A 295 1.78 21.36 1.89
C THR A 295 3.00 20.42 1.81
N GLY A 296 3.93 20.73 0.90
CA GLY A 296 5.15 19.96 0.81
C GLY A 296 6.13 20.47 -0.24
N CYS A 297 7.40 20.16 0.00
CA CYS A 297 8.50 20.50 -0.89
C CYS A 297 8.89 19.27 -1.69
N ARG A 298 9.03 19.46 -3.01
CA ARG A 298 9.50 18.46 -3.95
C ARG A 298 10.89 18.80 -4.44
N GLY A 299 11.82 17.85 -4.33
CA GLY A 299 13.18 18.02 -4.84
C GLY A 299 13.35 17.69 -6.31
N ASN A 300 14.29 18.37 -6.97
CA ASN A 300 14.66 18.06 -8.34
C ASN A 300 15.44 16.72 -8.40
N PRO A 301 15.01 15.73 -9.21
CA PRO A 301 15.67 14.41 -9.31
C PRO A 301 16.94 14.40 -10.19
N VAL A 302 17.35 15.53 -10.76
CA VAL A 302 18.52 15.68 -11.63
C VAL A 302 19.64 16.51 -11.00
N MET A 303 19.31 17.39 -10.04
CA MET A 303 20.30 18.13 -9.25
C MET A 303 20.34 17.69 -7.79
N ARG A 304 21.52 17.34 -7.28
CA ARG A 304 21.72 17.00 -5.85
C ARG A 304 21.35 18.22 -5.00
N GLY A 305 20.14 18.21 -4.46
CA GLY A 305 19.65 19.19 -3.49
C GLY A 305 19.92 18.73 -2.05
N SER A 306 19.88 19.66 -1.12
CA SER A 306 19.98 19.40 0.30
C SER A 306 18.92 20.22 1.05
N ILE A 307 18.50 19.73 2.21
CA ILE A 307 17.64 20.44 3.13
C ILE A 307 18.50 20.81 4.33
N THR A 308 18.67 22.10 4.57
CA THR A 308 19.44 22.63 5.70
C THR A 308 18.46 23.22 6.72
N ILE A 309 18.59 22.76 7.97
CA ILE A 309 17.78 23.20 9.11
C ILE A 309 18.73 23.91 10.08
N GLU A 310 18.55 25.21 10.26
CA GLU A 310 19.31 26.04 11.19
C GLU A 310 18.49 26.21 12.48
N LEU A 311 19.08 25.86 13.62
CA LEU A 311 18.49 26.02 14.94
C LEU A 311 18.84 27.39 15.53
N ASP A 312 17.95 27.90 16.37
CA ASP A 312 18.13 29.16 17.11
C ASP A 312 19.39 29.16 17.99
N GLN A 313 19.71 28.01 18.58
CA GLN A 313 20.89 27.77 19.39
C GLN A 313 21.39 26.32 19.24
N PRO A 314 22.64 26.01 19.61
CA PRO A 314 23.12 24.64 19.66
C PRO A 314 22.29 23.79 20.63
N ARG A 315 21.82 22.63 20.18
CA ARG A 315 21.00 21.68 20.95
C ARG A 315 21.50 20.25 20.75
N THR A 316 21.28 19.38 21.72
CA THR A 316 21.63 17.96 21.62
C THR A 316 20.52 17.22 20.87
N ILE A 317 20.73 16.92 19.60
CA ILE A 317 19.72 16.28 18.75
C ILE A 317 19.99 14.78 18.66
N GLY A 318 18.94 13.97 18.81
CA GLY A 318 19.01 12.51 18.75
C GLY A 318 18.22 11.88 17.58
N ALA A 319 17.25 12.61 17.03
CA ALA A 319 16.41 12.10 15.95
C ALA A 319 15.83 13.19 15.04
N ILE A 320 15.49 12.81 13.82
CA ILE A 320 14.61 13.58 12.93
C ILE A 320 13.50 12.67 12.39
N LEU A 321 12.31 13.22 12.18
CA LEU A 321 11.19 12.54 11.53
C LEU A 321 10.77 13.35 10.30
N LEU A 322 10.70 12.68 9.16
CA LEU A 322 10.24 13.23 7.90
C LEU A 322 8.86 12.65 7.59
N SER A 323 7.93 13.50 7.16
CA SER A 323 6.64 13.08 6.61
C SER A 323 6.64 13.31 5.10
N GLY A 324 6.09 12.36 4.35
CA GLY A 324 5.82 12.50 2.92
C GLY A 324 4.44 13.11 2.67
N LEU A 325 4.18 13.54 1.43
CA LEU A 325 2.87 14.06 1.05
C LEU A 325 1.81 12.94 1.04
N GLN A 326 0.68 13.19 1.71
CA GLN A 326 -0.50 12.31 1.66
C GLN A 326 -1.18 12.43 0.30
N GLY A 327 -0.96 11.44 -0.56
CA GLY A 327 -1.80 11.14 -1.73
C GLY A 327 -2.02 12.32 -2.67
N SER A 328 -0.98 12.67 -3.42
CA SER A 328 -1.25 13.14 -4.77
C SER A 328 -1.82 11.93 -5.53
N GLU A 329 -3.12 11.96 -5.83
CA GLU A 329 -3.60 11.37 -7.07
C GLU A 329 -2.66 11.91 -8.15
N ILE A 330 -1.72 11.10 -8.63
CA ILE A 330 -1.02 11.41 -9.86
C ILE A 330 -2.15 11.42 -10.90
N PRO A 331 -2.41 12.54 -11.58
CA PRO A 331 -3.49 12.61 -12.56
C PRO A 331 -3.32 11.45 -13.57
N ASP A 332 -4.39 10.68 -13.78
CA ASP A 332 -4.43 9.45 -14.61
C ASP A 332 -3.91 9.66 -16.05
N ASP A 333 -3.78 10.90 -16.49
CA ASP A 333 -3.29 11.35 -17.79
C ASP A 333 -1.76 11.35 -17.95
N GLN A 334 -0.97 11.03 -16.90
CA GLN A 334 0.50 10.84 -17.00
C GLN A 334 0.97 9.37 -16.93
N VAL A 335 0.09 8.41 -17.22
CA VAL A 335 0.40 6.97 -17.24
C VAL A 335 1.12 6.57 -18.54
N LEU A 336 2.41 6.86 -18.64
CA LEU A 336 3.30 6.23 -19.63
C LEU A 336 4.62 5.71 -19.05
N LEU A 337 4.87 5.88 -17.76
CA LEU A 337 5.89 5.10 -17.07
C LEU A 337 5.22 3.87 -16.47
N PRO A 338 5.83 2.67 -16.57
CA PRO A 338 5.29 1.48 -15.95
C PRO A 338 5.03 1.78 -14.48
N GLN A 339 3.78 1.58 -14.05
CA GLN A 339 3.31 1.64 -12.67
C GLN A 339 3.92 0.50 -11.84
N THR A 340 5.24 0.32 -11.91
CA THR A 340 5.98 -0.58 -11.04
C THR A 340 6.42 0.09 -9.75
N ASP A 341 6.02 1.35 -9.51
CA ASP A 341 6.20 1.94 -8.18
C ASP A 341 5.09 2.96 -7.79
N PRO A 342 3.82 2.52 -7.71
CA PRO A 342 2.72 3.36 -7.24
C PRO A 342 2.73 3.57 -5.71
N VAL A 343 3.75 3.10 -4.97
CA VAL A 343 3.70 3.06 -3.50
C VAL A 343 4.44 4.23 -2.83
N HIS A 344 5.45 4.86 -3.45
CA HIS A 344 6.26 5.87 -2.74
C HIS A 344 6.68 7.10 -3.55
N GLY A 345 5.71 7.90 -4.01
CA GLY A 345 5.96 9.35 -4.11
C GLY A 345 6.11 9.94 -2.71
N GLY A 346 7.31 10.13 -2.18
CA GLY A 346 7.43 10.80 -0.88
C GLY A 346 8.83 10.87 -0.27
N LEU A 347 9.38 9.77 0.23
CA LEU A 347 10.58 9.81 1.06
C LEU A 347 11.74 9.05 0.40
N PRO A 348 13.00 9.53 0.50
CA PRO A 348 14.12 8.92 -0.18
C PRO A 348 14.64 7.70 0.59
N GLY A 349 14.84 6.58 -0.11
CA GLY A 349 15.44 5.35 0.44
C GLY A 349 16.95 5.41 0.66
N ALA A 350 17.61 6.48 0.24
CA ALA A 350 19.02 6.74 0.52
C ALA A 350 19.25 8.21 0.81
N TYR A 351 20.12 8.52 1.78
CA TYR A 351 20.39 9.88 2.21
C TYR A 351 21.71 9.99 3.01
N ALA A 352 22.15 11.20 3.28
CA ALA A 352 23.14 11.51 4.30
C ALA A 352 22.59 12.61 5.22
N LEU A 353 22.72 12.41 6.52
CA LEU A 353 22.40 13.41 7.53
C LEU A 353 23.70 13.87 8.19
N GLU A 354 23.93 15.17 8.15
CA GLU A 354 25.13 15.80 8.67
C GLU A 354 24.76 16.87 9.71
N GLY A 355 25.63 17.08 10.68
CA GLY A 355 25.49 18.09 11.72
C GLY A 355 26.65 19.08 11.68
N SER A 356 26.42 20.29 12.17
CA SER A 356 27.42 21.35 12.29
C SER A 356 27.10 22.25 13.49
N LEU A 357 28.14 22.79 14.14
CA LEU A 357 28.02 23.77 15.23
C LEU A 357 28.16 25.21 14.76
N ASP A 358 28.92 25.43 13.68
CA ASP A 358 29.27 26.72 13.11
C ASP A 358 28.48 27.06 11.82
N GLY A 359 27.81 26.07 11.22
CA GLY A 359 27.12 26.17 9.94
C GLY A 359 28.04 25.99 8.72
N GLU A 360 29.34 25.82 8.93
CA GLU A 360 30.37 25.74 7.87
C GLU A 360 31.03 24.35 7.81
N THR A 361 31.43 23.82 8.97
CA THR A 361 32.09 22.52 9.09
C THR A 361 31.08 21.46 9.49
N TYR A 362 30.88 20.47 8.62
CA TYR A 362 29.91 19.41 8.83
C TYR A 362 30.56 18.08 9.14
N PHE A 363 29.96 17.34 10.06
CA PHE A 363 30.30 15.96 10.39
C PHE A 363 29.10 15.05 10.12
N LEU A 364 29.38 13.80 9.74
CA LEU A 364 28.33 12.82 9.46
C LEU A 364 27.66 12.39 10.77
N LEU A 365 26.34 12.56 10.84
CA LEU A 365 25.50 12.02 11.92
C LEU A 365 24.99 10.64 11.55
N HIS A 366 24.46 10.50 10.33
CA HIS A 366 23.87 9.25 9.86
C HIS A 366 23.94 9.12 8.33
N ARG A 367 23.92 7.89 7.81
CA ARG A 367 23.84 7.62 6.36
C ARG A 367 23.00 6.38 6.11
N GLY A 368 21.88 6.54 5.41
CA GLY A 368 21.15 5.43 4.80
C GLY A 368 21.60 5.22 3.35
N THR A 369 22.06 4.02 2.99
CA THR A 369 22.48 3.70 1.62
C THR A 369 21.40 3.00 0.80
N ALA A 370 20.59 2.14 1.45
CA ALA A 370 19.46 1.44 0.88
C ALA A 370 18.53 0.99 2.02
N VAL A 371 17.55 1.82 2.36
CA VAL A 371 16.55 1.54 3.40
C VAL A 371 15.16 1.61 2.82
N PHE A 372 14.21 0.97 3.51
CA PHE A 372 12.80 1.24 3.26
C PHE A 372 12.53 2.71 3.59
N PRO A 373 11.96 3.47 2.65
CA PRO A 373 11.76 4.91 2.81
C PRO A 373 10.72 5.22 3.89
N VAL A 374 9.82 4.29 4.18
CA VAL A 374 8.83 4.40 5.24
C VAL A 374 9.25 3.52 6.41
N ALA A 375 9.76 4.14 7.47
CA ALA A 375 10.15 3.46 8.70
C ALA A 375 10.12 4.44 9.88
N TYR A 376 9.31 4.20 10.91
CA TYR A 376 9.18 5.10 12.09
C TYR A 376 8.69 4.35 13.32
N ILE A 377 8.85 4.97 14.50
CA ILE A 377 8.48 4.40 15.79
C ILE A 377 7.30 5.17 16.38
N ASP A 378 6.23 4.46 16.75
CA ASP A 378 5.19 4.98 17.65
C ASP A 378 5.11 4.05 18.89
N GLY A 379 5.29 4.62 20.09
CA GLY A 379 5.36 3.84 21.34
C GLY A 379 6.55 2.86 21.37
N PRO A 380 6.36 1.61 21.83
CA PRO A 380 7.39 0.56 21.81
C PRO A 380 7.60 -0.08 20.43
N ARG A 381 6.96 0.43 19.37
CA ARG A 381 6.78 -0.30 18.13
C ARG A 381 7.38 0.40 16.93
N LEU A 382 8.02 -0.39 16.08
CA LEU A 382 8.49 0.01 14.76
C LEU A 382 7.42 -0.30 13.71
N PHE A 383 7.29 0.60 12.75
CA PHE A 383 6.50 0.42 11.54
C PHE A 383 7.41 0.53 10.33
N VAL A 384 7.36 -0.44 9.43
CA VAL A 384 8.11 -0.45 8.16
C VAL A 384 7.10 -0.59 7.03
N GLU A 385 7.25 0.20 5.96
CA GLU A 385 6.35 0.23 4.79
C GLU A 385 4.86 0.37 5.15
N SER A 386 4.57 1.09 6.23
CA SER A 386 3.18 1.31 6.60
C SER A 386 2.48 2.30 5.68
N GLY A 387 1.13 2.34 5.74
CA GLY A 387 0.34 3.34 5.00
C GLY A 387 0.61 4.81 5.35
N LEU A 388 1.32 5.12 6.44
CA LEU A 388 1.74 6.49 6.75
C LEU A 388 3.14 6.75 6.18
N PRO A 389 3.31 7.72 5.26
CA PRO A 389 4.60 7.99 4.64
C PRO A 389 5.49 8.75 5.65
N ARG A 390 6.15 8.04 6.55
CA ARG A 390 7.01 8.61 7.59
C ARG A 390 8.38 7.93 7.62
N GLN A 391 9.44 8.72 7.77
CA GLN A 391 10.81 8.24 7.91
C GLN A 391 11.42 8.86 9.16
N GLU A 392 11.68 8.04 10.17
CA GLU A 392 12.42 8.41 11.36
C GLU A 392 13.89 8.00 11.19
N ILE A 393 14.78 8.92 11.54
CA ILE A 393 16.23 8.73 11.49
C ILE A 393 16.75 9.00 12.88
N ARG A 394 17.19 7.93 13.56
CA ARG A 394 17.78 8.01 14.90
C ARG A 394 19.29 7.88 14.83
N PHE A 395 19.99 8.60 15.70
CA PHE A 395 21.43 8.56 15.79
C PHE A 395 21.90 8.80 17.23
N GLU A 396 23.20 8.67 17.46
CA GLU A 396 23.80 9.02 18.76
C GLU A 396 23.60 10.51 19.03
N PRO A 397 23.06 10.92 20.20
CA PRO A 397 22.79 12.31 20.51
C PRO A 397 24.04 13.18 20.42
N ARG A 398 23.98 14.29 19.69
CA ARG A 398 25.12 15.20 19.53
C ARG A 398 24.68 16.66 19.52
N PRO A 399 25.50 17.58 20.08
CA PRO A 399 25.25 19.00 19.98
C PRO A 399 25.40 19.44 18.52
N VAL A 400 24.35 20.06 17.98
CA VAL A 400 24.29 20.62 16.63
C VAL A 400 23.56 21.95 16.66
N ARG A 401 23.98 22.87 15.78
CA ARG A 401 23.25 24.11 15.46
C ARG A 401 22.63 24.04 14.07
N THR A 402 23.27 23.32 13.15
CA THR A 402 22.79 23.16 11.78
C THR A 402 22.75 21.69 11.41
N LEU A 403 21.62 21.24 10.89
CA LEU A 403 21.44 19.92 10.31
C LEU A 403 21.36 20.04 8.79
N ARG A 404 22.01 19.12 8.06
CA ARG A 404 21.90 19.03 6.61
C ARG A 404 21.52 17.63 6.18
N TYR A 405 20.34 17.53 5.59
CA TYR A 405 19.79 16.31 5.02
C TYR A 405 19.99 16.32 3.51
N THR A 406 20.77 15.37 3.01
CA THR A 406 21.08 15.23 1.58
C THR A 406 20.47 13.93 1.05
N PRO A 407 19.30 13.98 0.40
CA PRO A 407 18.73 12.82 -0.27
C PRO A 407 19.68 12.33 -1.37
N LYS A 408 19.86 11.01 -1.45
CA LYS A 408 20.68 10.36 -2.47
C LYS A 408 19.78 9.55 -3.38
N TRP A 409 19.99 9.67 -4.68
CA TRP A 409 19.23 8.86 -5.62
C TRP A 409 19.80 7.46 -5.73
N SER A 410 18.90 6.48 -5.76
CA SER A 410 19.18 5.23 -6.44
C SER A 410 19.26 5.52 -7.95
N LYS A 411 20.18 4.87 -8.67
CA LYS A 411 20.34 5.04 -10.13
C LYS A 411 19.11 4.57 -10.93
N ILE A 412 18.11 4.01 -10.26
CA ILE A 412 16.97 3.31 -10.83
C ILE A 412 15.74 4.15 -10.48
N GLY A 413 15.30 5.04 -11.37
CA GLY A 413 13.94 5.60 -11.30
C GLY A 413 13.78 7.10 -11.52
N GLY A 414 14.81 7.94 -11.35
CA GLY A 414 14.67 9.40 -11.58
C GLY A 414 13.53 10.07 -10.79
N ALA A 415 13.05 9.45 -9.72
CA ALA A 415 11.92 9.93 -8.94
C ALA A 415 12.36 11.07 -8.02
N SER A 416 11.62 12.18 -8.07
CA SER A 416 11.69 13.27 -7.10
C SER A 416 11.30 12.78 -5.71
N TRP A 417 11.98 13.25 -4.66
CA TRP A 417 11.46 13.13 -3.29
C TRP A 417 10.44 14.25 -3.01
N THR A 418 9.50 13.98 -2.11
CA THR A 418 8.45 14.92 -1.67
C THR A 418 8.27 14.82 -0.17
N ILE A 419 8.77 15.81 0.57
CA ILE A 419 8.63 15.88 2.02
C ILE A 419 7.59 16.95 2.33
N SER A 420 6.59 16.61 3.14
CA SER A 420 5.59 17.54 3.65
C SER A 420 6.10 18.25 4.90
N GLU A 421 6.62 17.49 5.87
CA GLU A 421 7.03 18.04 7.17
C GLU A 421 8.33 17.43 7.68
N ILE A 422 9.05 18.21 8.50
CA ILE A 422 10.25 17.79 9.23
C ILE A 422 10.11 18.11 10.71
N PHE A 423 10.27 17.10 11.55
CA PHE A 423 10.35 17.23 13.00
C PHE A 423 11.79 16.94 13.44
N VAL A 424 12.29 17.74 14.38
CA VAL A 424 13.62 17.60 14.98
C VAL A 424 13.43 17.40 16.46
N PHE A 425 14.06 16.36 17.01
CA PHE A 425 13.90 15.97 18.41
C PHE A 425 15.19 16.22 19.19
N GLU A 426 15.07 17.07 20.21
CA GLU A 426 16.11 17.26 21.23
C GLU A 426 16.07 16.10 22.21
N ASP A 427 17.22 15.48 22.42
CA ASP A 427 17.41 14.30 23.27
C ASP A 427 17.51 14.73 24.73
N LEU A 428 16.66 14.16 25.58
CA LEU A 428 16.62 14.44 27.03
C LEU A 428 17.23 13.29 27.85
N GLY A 429 17.67 12.22 27.18
CA GLY A 429 18.29 11.05 27.78
C GLY A 429 17.52 9.74 27.56
N PRO A 430 18.03 8.63 28.11
CA PRO A 430 17.36 7.34 28.02
C PRO A 430 16.06 7.34 28.82
N LEU A 431 15.07 6.62 28.32
CA LEU A 431 13.79 6.40 29.00
C LEU A 431 13.48 4.90 29.01
N GLU A 432 13.07 4.36 30.15
CA GLU A 432 12.60 2.98 30.28
C GLU A 432 11.15 3.00 30.74
N PRO A 433 10.18 3.27 29.84
CA PRO A 433 8.79 3.33 30.24
C PRO A 433 8.24 1.91 30.44
N ASP A 434 7.44 1.73 31.48
CA ASP A 434 6.56 0.57 31.60
C ASP A 434 5.33 0.81 30.72
N TRP A 435 5.35 0.22 29.53
CA TRP A 435 4.32 0.39 28.51
C TRP A 435 2.95 -0.15 28.92
N LEU A 436 2.91 -1.23 29.71
CA LEU A 436 1.64 -1.80 30.18
C LEU A 436 1.02 -0.88 31.22
N ALA A 437 1.81 -0.43 32.21
CA ALA A 437 1.36 0.54 33.19
C ALA A 437 0.92 1.88 32.53
N GLU A 438 1.57 2.26 31.43
CA GLU A 438 1.22 3.45 30.66
C GLU A 438 -0.16 3.32 29.98
N VAL A 439 -0.43 2.18 29.33
CA VAL A 439 -1.73 1.90 28.70
C VAL A 439 -2.82 1.81 29.77
N ASP A 440 -2.57 1.10 30.87
CA ASP A 440 -3.54 0.95 31.96
C ASP A 440 -3.86 2.30 32.62
N GLY A 441 -2.85 3.14 32.87
CA GLY A 441 -3.04 4.49 33.40
C GLY A 441 -3.80 5.40 32.44
N LEU A 442 -3.58 5.26 31.12
CA LEU A 442 -4.36 5.96 30.11
C LEU A 442 -5.81 5.51 30.11
N ALA A 443 -6.06 4.20 30.12
CA ALA A 443 -7.40 3.63 30.19
C ALA A 443 -8.16 4.11 31.45
N GLU A 444 -7.52 4.07 32.62
CA GLU A 444 -8.10 4.59 33.86
C GLU A 444 -8.43 6.08 33.75
N THR A 445 -7.52 6.88 33.19
CA THR A 445 -7.72 8.32 32.98
C THR A 445 -8.89 8.61 32.03
N LEU A 446 -9.04 7.82 30.96
CA LEU A 446 -10.15 7.97 30.01
C LEU A 446 -11.49 7.55 30.62
N ALA A 447 -11.51 6.45 31.37
CA ALA A 447 -12.71 5.94 32.06
C ALA A 447 -13.20 6.91 33.14
N ASN A 448 -12.29 7.43 33.98
CA ASN A 448 -12.63 8.36 35.07
C ASN A 448 -13.29 9.64 34.58
N HIS A 449 -12.97 10.07 33.36
CA HIS A 449 -13.49 11.28 32.76
C HIS A 449 -14.64 11.04 31.79
N GLN A 450 -15.11 9.79 31.65
CA GLN A 450 -16.22 9.39 30.78
C GLN A 450 -16.01 9.84 29.31
N ASP A 451 -14.77 9.76 28.82
CA ASP A 451 -14.47 10.06 27.43
C ASP A 451 -15.14 9.00 26.54
N THR A 452 -15.92 9.47 25.56
CA THR A 452 -16.65 8.60 24.62
C THR A 452 -15.90 8.39 23.30
N ALA A 453 -14.83 9.14 23.08
CA ALA A 453 -13.96 9.00 21.93
C ALA A 453 -12.52 9.31 22.34
N THR A 454 -11.57 8.58 21.76
CA THR A 454 -10.15 8.82 21.96
C THR A 454 -9.44 8.79 20.63
N ILE A 455 -8.48 9.69 20.45
CA ILE A 455 -7.67 9.76 19.25
C ILE A 455 -6.23 9.73 19.73
N GLY A 456 -5.42 8.79 19.26
CA GLY A 456 -4.01 8.75 19.59
C GLY A 456 -3.15 8.31 18.44
N ASP A 457 -1.87 8.07 18.71
CA ASP A 457 -0.99 7.42 17.74
C ASP A 457 -1.47 6.00 17.43
N ARG A 458 -0.82 5.40 16.44
CA ARG A 458 -1.28 4.14 15.87
C ARG A 458 -1.26 2.99 16.88
N TRP A 459 -0.17 2.87 17.64
CA TRP A 459 -0.01 1.81 18.62
C TRP A 459 -0.97 1.98 19.80
N ILE A 460 -1.05 3.17 20.40
CA ILE A 460 -1.90 3.38 21.58
C ILE A 460 -3.39 3.23 21.23
N SER A 461 -3.78 3.63 20.02
CA SER A 461 -5.14 3.44 19.52
C SER A 461 -5.49 1.96 19.40
N ALA A 462 -4.55 1.11 18.97
CA ALA A 462 -4.75 -0.33 18.91
C ALA A 462 -4.85 -0.95 20.33
N GLN A 463 -3.96 -0.56 21.25
CA GLN A 463 -3.98 -1.02 22.65
C GLN A 463 -5.31 -0.72 23.36
N LEU A 464 -5.76 0.54 23.30
CA LEU A 464 -7.01 0.94 23.95
C LEU A 464 -8.23 0.25 23.30
N ALA A 465 -8.16 -0.08 22.01
CA ALA A 465 -9.23 -0.80 21.32
C ALA A 465 -9.33 -2.25 21.81
N GLU A 466 -8.20 -2.93 22.06
CA GLU A 466 -8.19 -4.28 22.65
C GLU A 466 -8.76 -4.30 24.06
N GLN A 467 -8.57 -3.24 24.84
CA GLN A 467 -9.16 -3.09 26.19
C GLN A 467 -10.67 -2.76 26.18
N GLY A 468 -11.32 -2.68 25.01
CA GLY A 468 -12.77 -2.56 24.92
C GLY A 468 -13.30 -1.12 25.03
N PHE A 469 -12.46 -0.09 24.84
CA PHE A 469 -12.95 1.28 24.68
C PHE A 469 -13.69 1.44 23.34
N ALA A 470 -14.98 1.05 23.33
CA ALA A 470 -15.83 0.87 22.13
C ALA A 470 -16.24 2.15 21.38
N GLY A 471 -15.67 3.31 21.73
CA GLY A 471 -15.80 4.57 20.98
C GLY A 471 -14.64 4.82 20.01
N LEU A 472 -13.60 3.99 20.07
CA LEU A 472 -12.47 4.02 19.17
C LEU A 472 -12.95 3.53 17.80
N ARG A 473 -13.31 4.46 16.91
CA ARG A 473 -13.08 4.18 15.49
C ARG A 473 -11.56 4.26 15.36
N PRO A 474 -10.85 3.15 15.05
CA PRO A 474 -9.56 3.32 14.42
C PRO A 474 -9.81 4.22 13.21
N PRO A 475 -8.86 5.06 12.76
CA PRO A 475 -9.03 5.81 11.51
C PRO A 475 -9.18 4.92 10.25
N HIS A 476 -9.68 3.69 10.37
CA HIS A 476 -9.47 2.58 9.44
C HIS A 476 -10.75 1.77 9.16
N ARG A 477 -11.95 2.36 9.17
CA ARG A 477 -13.05 1.76 8.39
C ARG A 477 -12.88 2.19 6.94
N HIS A 478 -12.55 1.23 6.07
CA HIS A 478 -12.52 1.34 4.62
C HIS A 478 -13.44 2.43 4.03
N LEU A 479 -12.88 3.61 3.86
CA LEU A 479 -13.11 4.41 2.66
C LEU A 479 -11.96 4.06 1.74
N GLN A 480 -12.23 3.22 0.73
CA GLN A 480 -11.58 3.39 -0.56
C GLN A 480 -12.04 4.75 -1.11
N ILE A 481 -11.49 5.82 -0.55
CA ILE A 481 -11.34 7.14 -1.15
C ILE A 481 -9.95 7.56 -0.71
N ASN A 482 -9.15 7.99 -1.67
CA ASN A 482 -7.77 8.44 -1.50
C ASN A 482 -7.58 9.25 -0.20
N ASN A 483 -6.51 8.95 0.54
CA ASN A 483 -6.00 9.63 1.73
C ASN A 483 -6.77 9.49 3.05
N PRO A 484 -6.15 8.79 4.02
CA PRO A 484 -6.25 9.21 5.41
C PRO A 484 -4.97 8.91 6.19
N GLY A 485 -4.00 9.79 6.10
CA GLY A 485 -3.28 10.15 7.31
C GLY A 485 -3.48 11.64 7.46
N TYR A 486 -3.95 12.01 8.64
CA TYR A 486 -4.02 13.38 9.11
C TYR A 486 -4.58 14.41 8.11
N ARG A 487 -5.48 14.03 7.18
CA ARG A 487 -6.33 15.00 6.52
C ARG A 487 -7.26 15.50 7.59
N ASP A 488 -6.94 16.72 7.99
CA ASP A 488 -7.29 17.39 9.22
C ASP A 488 -6.61 16.71 10.43
N ILE A 489 -5.72 17.46 11.10
CA ILE A 489 -5.85 17.73 12.55
C ILE A 489 -7.27 17.32 12.91
N VAL A 490 -7.52 16.31 13.79
CA VAL A 490 -8.87 16.05 14.32
C VAL A 490 -9.57 17.37 14.30
N PRO A 491 -10.55 17.64 13.38
CA PRO A 491 -10.89 19.01 13.05
C PRO A 491 -10.99 19.69 14.39
N ILE A 492 -10.31 20.79 14.65
CA ILE A 492 -10.39 21.33 16.01
C ILE A 492 -11.90 21.52 16.38
N GLY A 493 -12.75 21.60 15.34
CA GLY A 493 -14.19 21.36 15.27
C GLY A 493 -14.81 20.01 15.73
N ALA A 494 -14.16 18.85 15.60
CA ALA A 494 -14.59 17.50 15.95
C ALA A 494 -14.20 17.08 17.38
N LEU A 495 -13.27 17.79 18.03
CA LEU A 495 -13.06 17.62 19.47
C LEU A 495 -14.27 18.18 20.22
N ASN A 496 -14.97 17.30 20.94
CA ASN A 496 -15.99 17.71 21.90
C ASN A 496 -15.49 17.39 23.33
N ARG A 497 -16.26 17.77 24.36
CA ARG A 497 -15.89 17.54 25.77
C ARG A 497 -15.64 16.08 26.14
N ARG A 498 -16.08 15.14 25.32
CA ARG A 498 -15.95 13.69 25.52
C ARG A 498 -14.97 13.05 24.54
N THR A 499 -14.19 13.86 23.83
CA THR A 499 -13.09 13.38 22.99
C THR A 499 -11.77 13.71 23.67
N ALA A 500 -11.01 12.67 24.01
CA ALA A 500 -9.65 12.80 24.50
C ALA A 500 -8.66 12.64 23.35
N LEU A 501 -7.62 13.46 23.34
CA LEU A 501 -6.48 13.30 22.46
C LEU A 501 -5.31 12.73 23.27
N VAL A 502 -4.77 11.60 22.86
CA VAL A 502 -3.66 10.90 23.51
C VAL A 502 -2.44 11.05 22.62
N LEU A 503 -1.46 11.83 23.06
CA LEU A 503 -0.25 12.10 22.29
C LEU A 503 0.99 11.79 23.07
N ARG A 504 2.04 11.41 22.36
CA ARG A 504 3.38 11.36 22.92
C ARG A 504 3.74 12.71 23.53
N ALA A 505 4.27 12.71 24.75
CA ALA A 505 4.61 13.89 25.52
C ALA A 505 5.56 14.83 24.76
N SER A 506 6.46 14.27 23.94
CA SER A 506 7.40 15.01 23.10
C SER A 506 6.72 15.92 22.05
N LEU A 507 5.49 15.61 21.66
CA LEU A 507 4.71 16.37 20.68
C LEU A 507 3.73 17.37 21.31
N VAL A 508 3.56 17.32 22.64
CA VAL A 508 2.55 18.14 23.33
C VAL A 508 2.84 19.64 23.26
N PRO A 509 4.08 20.12 23.47
CA PRO A 509 4.38 21.54 23.31
C PRO A 509 4.04 22.06 21.91
N GLU A 510 4.30 21.24 20.88
CA GLU A 510 4.02 21.58 19.48
C GLU A 510 2.51 21.71 19.23
N LEU A 511 1.72 20.73 19.70
CA LEU A 511 0.28 20.80 19.52
C LEU A 511 -0.33 21.99 20.25
N LEU A 512 0.09 22.26 21.49
CA LEU A 512 -0.43 23.37 22.28
C LEU A 512 -0.15 24.72 21.60
N ALA A 513 1.07 24.91 21.07
CA ALA A 513 1.41 26.11 20.31
C ALA A 513 0.48 26.31 19.09
N ARG A 514 0.24 25.25 18.31
CA ARG A 514 -0.67 25.30 17.15
C ARG A 514 -2.12 25.55 17.55
N TRP A 515 -2.52 25.00 18.69
CA TRP A 515 -3.88 25.12 19.19
C TRP A 515 -4.21 26.54 19.63
N ASP A 516 -3.29 27.14 20.40
CA ASP A 516 -3.40 28.52 20.86
C ASP A 516 -3.49 29.47 19.67
N ASP A 517 -2.65 29.28 18.65
CA ASP A 517 -2.66 30.07 17.41
C ASP A 517 -3.98 29.96 16.63
N LYS A 518 -4.58 28.77 16.54
CA LYS A 518 -5.77 28.54 15.72
C LYS A 518 -7.09 28.86 16.40
N THR A 519 -7.18 28.70 17.73
CA THR A 519 -8.48 28.75 18.42
C THR A 519 -8.55 29.61 19.65
N GLY A 520 -7.42 29.92 20.29
CA GLY A 520 -7.38 30.63 21.57
C GLY A 520 -8.15 29.94 22.72
N LYS A 521 -8.50 28.66 22.59
CA LYS A 521 -9.26 27.91 23.60
C LYS A 521 -8.31 27.18 24.56
N LYS A 522 -8.65 27.17 25.85
CA LYS A 522 -7.85 26.48 26.87
C LYS A 522 -7.95 24.95 26.73
N ILE A 523 -6.82 24.29 26.53
CA ILE A 523 -6.67 22.84 26.65
C ILE A 523 -6.31 22.49 28.10
N LEU A 524 -6.94 21.46 28.64
CA LEU A 524 -6.51 20.76 29.85
C LEU A 524 -5.55 19.64 29.44
N THR A 525 -4.37 19.63 30.04
CA THR A 525 -3.39 18.55 29.87
C THR A 525 -3.30 17.74 31.15
N GLN A 526 -3.36 16.42 31.02
CA GLN A 526 -3.14 15.46 32.10
C GLN A 526 -2.06 14.47 31.67
N ALA A 527 -1.15 14.15 32.59
CA ALA A 527 -0.18 13.09 32.36
C ALA A 527 -0.85 11.73 32.52
N SER A 528 -0.48 10.79 31.64
CA SER A 528 -0.62 9.36 31.90
C SER A 528 0.33 8.93 33.03
N GLY A 529 0.15 7.70 33.53
CA GLY A 529 0.87 7.17 34.69
C GLY A 529 2.37 7.46 34.69
N ASN A 530 3.10 7.03 33.66
CA ASN A 530 4.56 7.19 33.57
C ASN A 530 4.99 8.41 32.74
N GLY A 531 4.03 9.05 32.07
CA GLY A 531 4.25 10.32 31.41
C GLY A 531 4.96 10.25 30.06
N TYR A 532 4.94 9.11 29.37
CA TYR A 532 5.33 9.07 27.95
C TYR A 532 4.23 9.65 27.05
N TYR A 533 2.97 9.49 27.45
CA TYR A 533 1.79 10.08 26.82
C TYR A 533 1.23 11.25 27.64
N ARG A 534 0.42 12.08 27.00
CA ARG A 534 -0.46 13.06 27.64
C ARG A 534 -1.85 12.90 27.08
N VAL A 535 -2.84 13.05 27.95
CA VAL A 535 -4.24 13.19 27.60
C VAL A 535 -4.56 14.68 27.53
N LEU A 536 -5.00 15.15 26.37
CA LEU A 536 -5.43 16.52 26.15
C LEU A 536 -6.96 16.56 25.97
N ARG A 537 -7.60 17.53 26.63
CA ARG A 537 -9.06 17.77 26.56
C ARG A 537 -9.37 19.25 26.42
N LEU A 538 -10.53 19.55 25.84
CA LEU A 538 -11.10 20.90 25.87
C LEU A 538 -11.58 21.27 27.27
N ALA A 539 -11.19 22.45 27.77
CA ALA A 539 -11.70 22.96 29.05
C ALA A 539 -13.20 23.36 28.97
N GLU A 540 -13.67 23.83 27.81
CA GLU A 540 -15.01 24.39 27.61
C GLU A 540 -15.78 23.67 26.50
N PRO A 541 -17.14 23.66 26.54
CA PRO A 541 -17.92 23.03 25.49
C PRO A 541 -17.74 23.80 24.19
N MET A 542 -17.62 23.07 23.08
CA MET A 542 -17.84 23.66 21.77
C MET A 542 -19.28 24.18 21.72
N PRO A 543 -19.54 25.41 21.24
CA PRO A 543 -20.89 25.78 20.85
C PRO A 543 -21.36 24.75 19.81
N ASP A 544 -22.66 24.44 19.82
CA ASP A 544 -23.27 23.44 18.94
C ASP A 544 -22.70 23.58 17.52
N PRO A 545 -22.18 22.53 16.88
CA PRO A 545 -21.66 22.63 15.52
C PRO A 545 -22.66 23.26 14.53
N SER A 546 -23.97 23.26 14.83
CA SER A 546 -24.99 24.00 14.06
C SER A 546 -24.90 25.54 14.17
N THR A 547 -24.19 26.06 15.17
CA THR A 547 -24.03 27.50 15.49
C THR A 547 -22.67 28.08 15.07
N LEU A 548 -21.74 27.24 14.60
CA LEU A 548 -20.49 27.69 14.01
C LEU A 548 -20.73 28.07 12.54
N PRO A 549 -20.25 29.23 12.07
CA PRO A 549 -20.26 29.54 10.65
C PRO A 549 -19.46 28.45 9.93
N TRP A 550 -20.08 27.83 8.92
CA TRP A 550 -19.45 26.79 8.11
C TRP A 550 -18.28 27.42 7.33
N ILE A 551 -17.04 27.21 7.78
CA ILE A 551 -15.82 27.61 7.07
C ILE A 551 -15.39 26.40 6.21
N GLY A 552 -16.17 26.14 5.17
CA GLY A 552 -15.82 25.22 4.09
C GLY A 552 -16.01 25.95 2.76
N PRO A 553 -15.42 25.47 1.65
CA PRO A 553 -15.62 26.07 0.34
C PRO A 553 -17.13 26.12 0.06
N THR A 554 -17.64 27.32 -0.18
CA THR A 554 -19.05 27.62 -0.44
C THR A 554 -19.64 26.55 -1.36
N ALA A 555 -20.79 26.00 -0.97
CA ALA A 555 -21.55 24.94 -1.64
C ALA A 555 -22.10 25.32 -3.04
N GLY A 556 -21.39 26.15 -3.80
CA GLY A 556 -21.78 26.69 -5.10
C GLY A 556 -21.06 26.08 -6.31
N GLN A 557 -20.21 25.06 -6.17
CA GLN A 557 -19.45 24.50 -7.30
C GLN A 557 -19.48 22.98 -7.49
N LEU A 558 -20.39 22.26 -6.83
CA LEU A 558 -20.77 20.92 -7.29
C LEU A 558 -21.96 21.05 -8.23
N SER A 559 -21.69 21.56 -9.43
CA SER A 559 -22.65 21.42 -10.53
C SER A 559 -22.67 19.97 -10.96
N SER A 560 -23.83 19.35 -10.79
CA SER A 560 -24.31 18.13 -11.44
C SER A 560 -23.63 17.83 -12.77
N LYS A 561 -22.88 16.73 -12.84
CA LYS A 561 -22.87 15.84 -14.00
C LYS A 561 -22.86 14.39 -13.52
N GLU A 562 -23.76 13.64 -14.15
CA GLU A 562 -24.24 12.28 -13.88
C GLU A 562 -23.14 11.21 -13.82
#